data_AF-A0A4Y3VGT6-F1
#
_entry.id   AF-A0A4Y3VGT6-F1
#
_cell.length_a   1.000
_cell.length_b   1.000
_cell.length_c   1.000
_cell.angle_alpha   90.00
_cell.angle_beta   90.00
_cell.angle_gamma   90.00
#
_symmetry.space_group_name_H-M   'P 1'
#
loop_
_entity.id
_entity.type
_entity.pdbx_description
1 polymer ?
#
loop_
_entity_poly.entity_id
_entity_poly.type
_entity_poly.pdbx_seq_one_letter_code
_entity_poly.pdbx_strand_id
1 'polypeptide(L)'
;MTTPAPSWAHRALASVLGRVAVTRAEVGDRFPLFADPADGRWTTTGRGSWTGGFWAGLLWLRARYTGDPGDHEAARLRTARLAGWSEADTATRGLIFWYGTALAEGGLRLRERAARACLDSFDRELGLVPWGSAFGGPRLLARVDGVPGLVPLLATVDAEAAVSHLRRHLDLCLGQRPRRWSWRYDPTAGWTAREDPPPGWSRGPAWLLLAVAEAVHHLGVAGPADELLPDDLVPLADAARPDGPRDTSAAAITATALLLLGQRERAVAVLEELARSHLTDDGRLLDGCYDLTSATAVRHELIWGDFFLACALALLTGLVDAA
;
A
#
# COMPACT_ATOMS: atom_id res chain seq x y z
N MET A 1 -19.11 16.44 -16.82
CA MET A 1 -17.83 16.50 -17.55
C MET A 1 -16.74 16.37 -16.51
N THR A 2 -15.91 15.32 -16.57
CA THR A 2 -14.80 15.11 -15.63
C THR A 2 -13.72 16.17 -15.87
N THR A 3 -13.36 16.92 -14.84
CA THR A 3 -12.28 17.92 -14.92
C THR A 3 -10.99 17.23 -15.36
N PRO A 4 -10.30 17.69 -16.42
CA PRO A 4 -9.06 17.08 -16.88
C PRO A 4 -7.98 17.12 -15.79
N ALA A 5 -7.02 16.22 -15.85
CA ALA A 5 -5.88 16.25 -14.94
C ALA A 5 -5.01 17.50 -15.18
N PRO A 6 -4.44 18.10 -14.13
CA PRO A 6 -3.44 19.15 -14.28
C PRO A 6 -2.24 18.70 -15.13
N SER A 7 -1.61 19.62 -15.86
CA SER A 7 -0.48 19.27 -16.75
C SER A 7 0.74 18.73 -15.99
N TRP A 8 0.95 19.17 -14.74
CA TRP A 8 2.03 18.66 -13.89
C TRP A 8 1.86 17.18 -13.56
N ALA A 9 0.62 16.67 -13.46
CA ALA A 9 0.36 15.28 -13.10
C ALA A 9 0.89 14.30 -14.17
N HIS A 10 0.74 14.65 -15.45
CA HIS A 10 1.28 13.86 -16.55
C HIS A 10 2.82 13.84 -16.54
N ARG A 11 3.46 14.97 -16.22
CA ARG A 11 4.93 15.05 -16.10
C ARG A 11 5.45 14.25 -14.91
N ALA A 12 4.78 14.37 -13.75
CA ALA A 12 5.12 13.60 -12.56
C ALA A 12 4.98 12.10 -12.82
N LEU A 13 3.89 11.66 -13.46
CA LEU A 13 3.69 10.25 -13.83
C LEU A 13 4.78 9.74 -14.76
N ALA A 14 5.11 10.51 -15.81
CA ALA A 14 6.18 10.16 -16.74
C ALA A 14 7.54 10.03 -16.04
N SER A 15 7.85 10.92 -15.09
CA SER A 15 9.10 10.87 -14.33
C SER A 15 9.18 9.63 -13.42
N VAL A 16 8.13 9.34 -12.64
CA VAL A 16 8.09 8.13 -11.79
C VAL A 16 8.16 6.85 -12.63
N LEU A 17 7.45 6.77 -13.75
CA LEU A 17 7.53 5.60 -14.64
C LEU A 17 8.87 5.51 -15.39
N GLY A 18 9.55 6.63 -15.62
CA GLY A 18 10.93 6.69 -16.06
C GLY A 18 11.88 6.08 -15.02
N ARG A 19 11.73 6.46 -13.75
CA ARG A 19 12.46 5.87 -12.61
C ARG A 19 12.25 4.36 -12.51
N VAL A 20 11.04 3.85 -12.75
CA VAL A 20 10.76 2.40 -12.82
C VAL A 20 11.66 1.68 -13.84
N ALA A 21 11.95 2.28 -14.99
CA ALA A 21 12.85 1.68 -15.99
C ALA A 21 14.28 1.56 -15.46
N VAL A 22 14.77 2.62 -14.81
CA VAL A 22 16.11 2.68 -14.21
C VAL A 22 16.21 1.65 -13.08
N THR A 23 15.24 1.65 -12.17
CA THR A 23 15.15 0.68 -11.06
C THR A 23 15.14 -0.76 -11.58
N ARG A 24 14.38 -1.06 -12.65
CA ARG A 24 14.35 -2.39 -13.27
C ARG A 24 15.73 -2.82 -13.76
N ALA A 25 16.46 -1.92 -14.43
CA ALA A 25 17.80 -2.21 -14.93
C ALA A 25 18.80 -2.43 -13.77
N GLU A 26 18.71 -1.63 -12.69
CA GLU A 26 19.59 -1.71 -11.53
C GLU A 26 19.38 -2.98 -10.69
N VAL A 27 18.13 -3.30 -10.34
CA VAL A 27 17.84 -4.39 -9.41
C VAL A 27 17.83 -5.77 -10.07
N GLY A 28 17.77 -5.81 -11.40
CA GLY A 28 17.67 -7.02 -12.20
C GLY A 28 16.58 -7.96 -11.68
N ASP A 29 16.96 -9.17 -11.30
CA ASP A 29 16.05 -10.18 -10.75
C ASP A 29 15.64 -9.97 -9.28
N ARG A 30 16.12 -8.94 -8.60
CA ARG A 30 15.75 -8.68 -7.21
C ARG A 30 14.50 -7.80 -7.11
N PHE A 31 14.00 -7.62 -5.89
CA PHE A 31 12.87 -6.75 -5.61
C PHE A 31 13.36 -5.53 -4.81
N PRO A 32 13.13 -4.30 -5.28
CA PRO A 32 13.47 -3.08 -4.55
C PRO A 32 12.67 -2.99 -3.24
N LEU A 33 13.29 -2.41 -2.21
CA LEU A 33 12.65 -2.14 -0.93
C LEU A 33 12.71 -0.65 -0.59
N PHE A 34 13.91 -0.11 -0.43
CA PHE A 34 14.16 1.32 -0.25
C PHE A 34 15.48 1.71 -0.92
N ALA A 35 15.60 2.96 -1.38
CA ALA A 35 16.79 3.49 -2.02
C ALA A 35 17.39 4.65 -1.22
N ASP A 36 18.72 4.73 -1.21
CA ASP A 36 19.44 5.81 -0.54
C ASP A 36 19.17 7.15 -1.27
N PRO A 37 18.81 8.23 -0.54
CA PRO A 37 18.47 9.51 -1.18
C PRO A 37 19.66 10.16 -1.90
N ALA A 38 20.90 9.88 -1.50
CA ALA A 38 22.09 10.52 -2.05
C ALA A 38 22.46 9.95 -3.43
N ASP A 39 22.41 8.63 -3.59
CA ASP A 39 22.85 7.95 -4.82
C ASP A 39 21.74 7.19 -5.57
N GLY A 40 20.56 7.02 -4.95
CA GLY A 40 19.43 6.31 -5.52
C GLY A 40 19.58 4.79 -5.54
N ARG A 41 20.59 4.22 -4.86
CA ARG A 41 20.87 2.79 -4.90
C ARG A 41 19.91 1.99 -4.03
N TRP A 42 19.33 0.94 -4.59
CA TRP A 42 18.32 0.13 -3.91
C TRP A 42 18.92 -0.90 -2.95
N THR A 43 18.43 -0.89 -1.71
CA THR A 43 18.38 -2.09 -0.89
C THR A 43 17.27 -2.99 -1.43
N THR A 44 17.59 -4.28 -1.61
CA THR A 44 16.72 -5.22 -2.33
C THR A 44 16.55 -6.55 -1.60
N THR A 45 15.41 -7.20 -1.81
CA THR A 45 15.11 -8.55 -1.32
C THR A 45 15.11 -9.57 -2.46
N GLY A 46 15.34 -10.86 -2.13
CA GLY A 46 15.35 -11.92 -3.13
C GLY A 46 13.95 -12.38 -3.59
N ARG A 47 12.98 -12.37 -2.68
CA ARG A 47 11.61 -12.88 -2.91
C ARG A 47 10.52 -11.81 -2.85
N GLY A 48 10.86 -10.53 -2.73
CA GLY A 48 9.87 -9.44 -2.66
C GLY A 48 9.39 -9.10 -1.25
N SER A 49 9.29 -10.08 -0.35
CA SER A 49 8.66 -9.85 0.97
C SER A 49 7.22 -9.31 0.80
N TRP A 50 6.71 -8.62 1.82
CA TRP A 50 5.40 -7.96 1.79
C TRP A 50 5.28 -6.86 0.72
N THR A 51 6.40 -6.32 0.21
CA THR A 51 6.40 -5.23 -0.79
C THR A 51 6.46 -5.70 -2.24
N GLY A 52 6.61 -7.02 -2.48
CA GLY A 52 6.80 -7.55 -3.83
C GLY A 52 5.65 -7.22 -4.80
N GLY A 53 4.43 -7.10 -4.26
CA GLY A 53 3.25 -6.70 -5.01
C GLY A 53 3.35 -5.29 -5.59
N PHE A 54 3.88 -4.34 -4.82
CA PHE A 54 4.04 -2.96 -5.26
C PHE A 54 4.99 -2.83 -6.45
N TRP A 55 6.10 -3.58 -6.42
CA TRP A 55 7.03 -3.58 -7.55
C TRP A 55 6.42 -4.20 -8.81
N ALA A 56 5.70 -5.32 -8.67
CA ALA A 56 4.98 -5.91 -9.78
C ALA A 56 3.91 -4.95 -10.34
N GLY A 57 3.16 -4.26 -9.47
CA GLY A 57 2.17 -3.26 -9.85
C GLY A 57 2.77 -2.06 -10.60
N LEU A 58 3.93 -1.55 -10.17
CA LEU A 58 4.67 -0.49 -10.87
C LEU A 58 5.08 -0.92 -12.29
N LEU A 59 5.55 -2.15 -12.46
CA LEU A 59 5.89 -2.68 -13.78
C LEU A 59 4.64 -2.78 -14.68
N TRP A 60 3.48 -3.15 -14.14
CA TRP A 60 2.23 -3.14 -14.91
C TRP A 60 1.76 -1.72 -15.27
N LEU A 61 1.90 -0.75 -14.37
CA LEU A 61 1.61 0.65 -14.69
C LEU A 61 2.50 1.15 -15.83
N ARG A 62 3.80 0.83 -15.78
CA ARG A 62 4.75 1.16 -16.85
C ARG A 62 4.41 0.46 -18.17
N ALA A 63 4.07 -0.82 -18.13
CA ALA A 63 3.67 -1.58 -19.31
C ALA A 63 2.47 -0.93 -20.00
N ARG A 64 1.43 -0.57 -19.24
CA ARG A 64 0.26 0.16 -19.77
C ARG A 64 0.61 1.54 -20.34
N TYR A 65 1.48 2.28 -19.65
CA TYR A 65 1.88 3.63 -20.08
C TYR A 65 2.65 3.62 -21.40
N THR A 66 3.55 2.65 -21.58
CA THR A 66 4.43 2.58 -22.75
C THR A 66 3.82 1.80 -23.90
N GLY A 67 2.97 0.80 -23.61
CA GLY A 67 2.54 -0.20 -24.57
C GLY A 67 3.68 -1.10 -25.07
N ASP A 68 4.87 -1.05 -24.45
CA ASP A 68 6.05 -1.78 -24.90
C ASP A 68 5.96 -3.27 -24.52
N PRO A 69 6.08 -4.21 -25.49
CA PRO A 69 6.01 -5.64 -25.20
C PRO A 69 7.06 -6.13 -24.18
N GLY A 70 8.23 -5.49 -24.12
CA GLY A 70 9.29 -5.82 -23.17
C GLY A 70 9.00 -5.35 -21.75
N ASP A 71 8.24 -4.28 -21.57
CA ASP A 71 7.69 -3.86 -20.27
C ASP A 71 6.54 -4.78 -19.84
N HIS A 72 5.66 -5.19 -20.76
CA HIS A 72 4.62 -6.20 -20.49
C HIS A 72 5.22 -7.54 -20.02
N GLU A 73 6.23 -8.05 -20.73
CA GLU A 73 6.86 -9.33 -20.36
C GLU A 73 7.55 -9.24 -19.00
N ALA A 74 8.18 -8.11 -18.67
CA ALA A 74 8.80 -7.93 -17.35
C ALA A 74 7.78 -7.88 -16.22
N ALA A 75 6.66 -7.19 -16.42
CA ALA A 75 5.57 -7.18 -15.47
C ALA A 75 5.02 -8.59 -15.24
N ARG A 76 4.79 -9.35 -16.32
CA ARG A 76 4.34 -10.75 -16.26
C ARG A 76 5.31 -11.65 -15.50
N LEU A 77 6.60 -11.60 -15.84
CA LEU A 77 7.65 -12.40 -15.18
C LEU A 77 7.78 -12.05 -13.70
N ARG A 78 7.68 -10.76 -13.35
CA ARG A 78 7.78 -10.32 -11.95
C ARG A 78 6.56 -10.76 -11.14
N THR A 79 5.35 -10.59 -11.67
CA THR A 79 4.11 -11.06 -11.03
C THR A 79 4.13 -12.57 -10.80
N ALA A 80 4.63 -13.37 -11.76
CA ALA A 80 4.72 -14.82 -11.60
C ALA A 80 5.57 -15.23 -10.39
N ARG A 81 6.62 -14.46 -10.06
CA ARG A 81 7.49 -14.73 -8.90
C ARG A 81 6.84 -14.45 -7.55
N LEU A 82 5.67 -13.80 -7.51
CA LEU A 82 4.88 -13.64 -6.30
C LEU A 82 4.18 -14.94 -5.88
N ALA A 83 4.08 -15.95 -6.76
CA ALA A 83 3.36 -17.19 -6.48
C ALA A 83 3.80 -17.91 -5.19
N GLY A 84 5.08 -17.80 -4.81
CA GLY A 84 5.61 -18.37 -3.57
C GLY A 84 5.01 -17.78 -2.28
N TRP A 85 4.37 -16.61 -2.35
CA TRP A 85 3.70 -15.98 -1.20
C TRP A 85 2.24 -16.42 -1.02
N SER A 86 1.68 -17.19 -1.96
CA SER A 86 0.25 -17.59 -1.88
C SER A 86 -0.03 -18.44 -0.65
N GLU A 87 0.92 -19.33 -0.33
CA GLU A 87 0.89 -20.25 0.81
C GLU A 87 1.53 -19.66 2.08
N ALA A 88 2.03 -18.42 2.04
CA ALA A 88 2.58 -17.79 3.22
C ALA A 88 1.44 -17.44 4.19
N ASP A 89 1.53 -17.93 5.43
CA ASP A 89 0.60 -17.56 6.52
C ASP A 89 0.84 -16.11 6.89
N THR A 90 0.19 -15.19 6.16
CA THR A 90 0.20 -13.76 6.46
C THR A 90 -0.98 -12.98 5.90
N ALA A 91 -1.39 -11.93 6.62
CA ALA A 91 -2.34 -10.93 6.15
C ALA A 91 -1.77 -10.02 5.04
N THR A 92 -0.44 -9.90 4.89
CA THR A 92 0.16 -9.06 3.84
C THR A 92 -0.07 -9.60 2.43
N ARG A 93 -0.73 -10.76 2.27
CA ARG A 93 -1.19 -11.27 0.97
C ARG A 93 -2.10 -10.28 0.24
N GLY A 94 -2.82 -9.42 0.95
CA GLY A 94 -3.51 -8.27 0.36
C GLY A 94 -2.54 -7.36 -0.40
N LEU A 95 -1.49 -6.89 0.28
CA LEU A 95 -0.45 -6.03 -0.31
C LEU A 95 0.26 -6.70 -1.49
N ILE A 96 0.55 -8.00 -1.38
CA ILE A 96 1.30 -8.75 -2.38
C ILE A 96 0.44 -9.02 -3.62
N PHE A 97 -0.78 -9.53 -3.44
CA PHE A 97 -1.56 -10.09 -4.54
C PHE A 97 -2.60 -9.14 -5.10
N TRP A 98 -3.20 -8.26 -4.29
CA TRP A 98 -4.11 -7.26 -4.85
C TRP A 98 -3.33 -6.30 -5.74
N TYR A 99 -2.39 -5.54 -5.18
CA TYR A 99 -1.63 -4.55 -5.94
C TYR A 99 -0.68 -5.17 -6.99
N GLY A 100 -0.16 -6.37 -6.73
CA GLY A 100 0.71 -7.08 -7.69
C GLY A 100 -0.02 -7.71 -8.87
N THR A 101 -1.35 -7.82 -8.81
CA THR A 101 -2.14 -8.45 -9.88
C THR A 101 -3.29 -7.61 -10.41
N ALA A 102 -3.73 -6.54 -9.73
CA ALA A 102 -4.89 -5.73 -10.11
C ALA A 102 -4.88 -5.33 -11.60
N LEU A 103 -3.70 -4.92 -12.08
CA LEU A 103 -3.48 -4.47 -13.45
C LEU A 103 -2.99 -5.58 -14.41
N ALA A 104 -2.74 -6.79 -13.89
CA ALA A 104 -2.02 -7.84 -14.60
C ALA A 104 -2.89 -8.61 -15.60
N GLU A 105 -2.46 -8.62 -16.86
CA GLU A 105 -3.01 -9.50 -17.88
C GLU A 105 -2.69 -10.96 -17.53
N GLY A 106 -3.73 -11.79 -17.38
CA GLY A 106 -3.57 -13.19 -16.95
C GLY A 106 -3.26 -13.38 -15.46
N GLY A 107 -3.26 -12.31 -14.65
CA GLY A 107 -3.04 -12.37 -13.19
C GLY A 107 -4.20 -12.96 -12.39
N LEU A 108 -5.37 -13.12 -13.01
CA LEU A 108 -6.61 -13.57 -12.34
C LEU A 108 -6.43 -14.90 -11.59
N ARG A 109 -5.78 -15.89 -12.19
CA ARG A 109 -5.55 -17.20 -11.54
C ARG A 109 -4.72 -17.09 -10.26
N LEU A 110 -3.70 -16.23 -10.26
CA LEU A 110 -2.88 -16.02 -9.08
C LEU A 110 -3.65 -15.26 -8.00
N ARG A 111 -4.42 -14.24 -8.40
CA ARG A 111 -5.30 -13.47 -7.51
C ARG A 111 -6.34 -14.36 -6.84
N GLU A 112 -7.06 -15.18 -7.61
CA GLU A 112 -8.06 -16.10 -7.08
C GLU A 112 -7.46 -17.14 -6.12
N ARG A 113 -6.29 -17.69 -6.44
CA ARG A 113 -5.59 -18.62 -5.53
C ARG A 113 -5.26 -17.93 -4.21
N ALA A 114 -4.70 -16.73 -4.28
CA ALA A 114 -4.38 -15.95 -3.08
C ALA A 114 -5.63 -15.60 -2.27
N ALA A 115 -6.72 -15.20 -2.92
CA ALA A 115 -8.00 -14.89 -2.27
C ALA A 115 -8.55 -16.09 -1.49
N ARG A 116 -8.58 -17.28 -2.11
CA ARG A 116 -8.99 -18.51 -1.42
C ARG A 116 -8.08 -18.84 -0.24
N ALA A 117 -6.77 -18.74 -0.41
CA ALA A 117 -5.83 -18.97 0.67
C ALA A 117 -5.99 -17.96 1.84
N CYS A 118 -6.37 -16.71 1.54
CA CYS A 118 -6.73 -15.73 2.56
C CYS A 118 -8.02 -16.12 3.30
N LEU A 119 -9.03 -16.58 2.58
CA LEU A 119 -10.29 -17.07 3.17
C LEU A 119 -10.05 -18.31 4.05
N ASP A 120 -9.18 -19.24 3.63
CA ASP A 120 -8.80 -20.40 4.45
C ASP A 120 -8.09 -19.99 5.76
N SER A 121 -7.44 -18.83 5.75
CA SER A 121 -6.78 -18.25 6.94
C SER A 121 -7.70 -17.34 7.76
N PHE A 122 -8.91 -17.06 7.28
CA PHE A 122 -9.88 -16.21 7.98
C PHE A 122 -10.39 -16.93 9.22
N ASP A 123 -10.20 -16.31 10.37
CA ASP A 123 -10.70 -16.80 11.65
C ASP A 123 -12.09 -16.21 11.89
N ARG A 124 -13.11 -17.08 11.89
CA ARG A 124 -14.52 -16.67 12.03
C ARG A 124 -14.86 -16.11 13.41
N GLU A 125 -14.18 -16.56 14.46
CA GLU A 125 -14.41 -16.09 15.82
C GLU A 125 -13.77 -14.71 16.03
N LEU A 126 -12.55 -14.54 15.51
CA LEU A 126 -11.85 -13.26 15.54
C LEU A 126 -12.39 -12.28 14.50
N GLY A 127 -13.10 -12.75 13.47
CA GLY A 127 -13.64 -11.94 12.39
C GLY A 127 -12.57 -11.28 11.52
N LEU A 128 -11.40 -11.92 11.37
CA LEU A 128 -10.31 -11.41 10.54
C LEU A 128 -9.37 -12.52 10.06
N VAL A 129 -8.57 -12.23 9.04
CA VAL A 129 -7.35 -12.97 8.74
C VAL A 129 -6.25 -12.48 9.68
N PRO A 130 -5.65 -13.33 10.54
CA PRO A 130 -4.55 -12.94 11.41
C PRO A 130 -3.30 -12.53 10.62
N TRP A 131 -2.44 -11.71 11.23
CA TRP A 131 -1.17 -11.27 10.66
C TRP A 131 -0.30 -12.43 10.15
N GLY A 132 -0.37 -13.57 10.83
CA GLY A 132 0.29 -14.80 10.43
C GLY A 132 1.73 -14.92 10.94
N SER A 133 2.36 -16.07 10.67
CA SER A 133 3.70 -16.43 11.16
C SER A 133 4.83 -16.24 10.13
N ALA A 134 4.52 -15.88 8.88
CA ALA A 134 5.49 -15.85 7.79
C ALA A 134 6.67 -14.88 8.00
N PHE A 135 6.52 -13.86 8.83
CA PHE A 135 7.57 -12.88 9.16
C PHE A 135 8.13 -13.04 10.58
N GLY A 136 7.83 -14.16 11.25
CA GLY A 136 8.15 -14.37 12.66
C GLY A 136 7.24 -13.59 13.61
N GLY A 137 7.45 -13.79 14.91
CA GLY A 137 6.62 -13.19 15.96
C GLY A 137 5.27 -13.88 16.16
N PRO A 138 4.37 -13.29 16.97
CA PRO A 138 3.06 -13.87 17.26
C PRO A 138 2.17 -13.92 16.01
N ARG A 139 1.52 -15.07 15.78
CA ARG A 139 0.60 -15.26 14.66
C ARG A 139 -0.68 -14.45 14.78
N LEU A 140 -1.29 -14.45 15.97
CA LEU A 140 -2.60 -13.86 16.26
C LEU A 140 -2.47 -12.35 16.54
N LEU A 141 -2.11 -11.60 15.49
CA LEU A 141 -2.11 -10.14 15.52
C LEU A 141 -3.13 -9.59 14.53
N ALA A 142 -3.72 -8.46 14.88
CA ALA A 142 -4.42 -7.58 13.96
C ALA A 142 -3.54 -6.34 13.76
N ARG A 143 -2.94 -6.22 12.58
CA ARG A 143 -2.15 -5.03 12.21
C ARG A 143 -2.84 -4.32 11.05
N VAL A 144 -2.90 -3.00 11.14
CA VAL A 144 -3.62 -2.16 10.17
C VAL A 144 -3.06 -2.25 8.75
N ASP A 145 -1.76 -2.56 8.61
CA ASP A 145 -1.11 -2.81 7.32
C ASP A 145 -1.43 -4.18 6.71
N GLY A 146 -2.19 -5.03 7.40
CA GLY A 146 -2.77 -6.27 6.87
C GLY A 146 -4.13 -6.10 6.20
N VAL A 147 -4.74 -4.91 6.26
CA VAL A 147 -6.11 -4.65 5.81
C VAL A 147 -6.19 -4.21 4.33
N PRO A 148 -5.43 -3.20 3.87
CA PRO A 148 -5.52 -2.72 2.49
C PRO A 148 -5.10 -3.81 1.50
N GLY A 149 -5.79 -3.88 0.36
CA GLY A 149 -5.68 -4.95 -0.63
C GLY A 149 -6.26 -6.28 -0.17
N LEU A 150 -6.31 -6.59 1.13
CA LEU A 150 -6.88 -7.84 1.63
C LEU A 150 -8.41 -7.80 1.62
N VAL A 151 -9.01 -6.64 1.94
CA VAL A 151 -10.46 -6.42 1.83
C VAL A 151 -10.97 -6.71 0.41
N PRO A 152 -10.47 -6.05 -0.66
CA PRO A 152 -10.94 -6.34 -2.01
C PRO A 152 -10.53 -7.73 -2.49
N LEU A 153 -9.40 -8.27 -2.02
CA LEU A 153 -9.01 -9.65 -2.35
C LEU A 153 -9.99 -10.68 -1.77
N LEU A 154 -10.37 -10.56 -0.49
CA LEU A 154 -11.39 -11.41 0.14
C LEU A 154 -12.74 -11.24 -0.55
N ALA A 155 -13.12 -10.02 -0.92
CA ALA A 155 -14.38 -9.72 -1.58
C ALA A 155 -14.58 -10.51 -2.90
N THR A 156 -13.50 -10.91 -3.57
CA THR A 156 -13.59 -11.75 -4.79
C THR A 156 -14.08 -13.17 -4.54
N VAL A 157 -14.04 -13.66 -3.29
CA VAL A 157 -14.41 -15.02 -2.91
C VAL A 157 -15.45 -15.09 -1.79
N ASP A 158 -15.46 -14.10 -0.88
CA ASP A 158 -16.38 -13.99 0.25
C ASP A 158 -16.47 -12.52 0.72
N ALA A 159 -17.57 -11.86 0.35
CA ALA A 159 -17.83 -10.47 0.71
C ALA A 159 -18.09 -10.28 2.22
N GLU A 160 -18.68 -11.27 2.91
CA GLU A 160 -18.97 -11.17 4.35
C GLU A 160 -17.67 -11.23 5.16
N ALA A 161 -16.75 -12.12 4.78
CA ALA A 161 -15.42 -12.18 5.38
C ALA A 161 -14.63 -10.88 5.17
N ALA A 162 -14.72 -10.29 3.97
CA ALA A 162 -14.09 -8.99 3.68
C ALA A 162 -14.63 -7.87 4.58
N VAL A 163 -15.95 -7.76 4.72
CA VAL A 163 -16.60 -6.76 5.58
C VAL A 163 -16.29 -7.00 7.05
N SER A 164 -16.30 -8.27 7.49
CA SER A 164 -15.95 -8.66 8.87
C SER A 164 -14.51 -8.24 9.19
N HIS A 165 -13.56 -8.54 8.28
CA HIS A 165 -12.15 -8.18 8.43
C HIS A 165 -11.95 -6.68 8.58
N LEU A 166 -12.60 -5.86 7.74
CA LEU A 166 -12.53 -4.41 7.84
C LEU A 166 -13.13 -3.90 9.16
N ARG A 167 -14.35 -4.34 9.50
CA ARG A 167 -15.05 -3.89 10.72
C ARG A 167 -14.24 -4.20 11.97
N ARG A 168 -13.66 -5.40 12.06
CA ARG A 168 -12.80 -5.75 13.20
C ARG A 168 -11.61 -4.81 13.35
N HIS A 169 -10.97 -4.42 12.24
CA HIS A 169 -9.84 -3.49 12.29
C HIS A 169 -10.27 -2.06 12.62
N LEU A 170 -11.44 -1.60 12.15
CA LEU A 170 -12.01 -0.32 12.54
C LEU A 170 -12.31 -0.30 14.05
N ASP A 171 -12.97 -1.33 14.58
CA ASP A 171 -13.30 -1.44 16.00
C ASP A 171 -12.04 -1.42 16.87
N LEU A 172 -11.02 -2.20 16.51
CA LEU A 172 -9.76 -2.24 17.25
C LEU A 172 -8.99 -0.92 17.12
N CYS A 173 -8.81 -0.38 15.91
CA CYS A 173 -7.95 0.80 15.72
C CYS A 173 -8.58 2.09 16.24
N LEU A 174 -9.91 2.21 16.20
CA LEU A 174 -10.65 3.43 16.55
C LEU A 174 -11.36 3.35 17.90
N GLY A 175 -11.52 2.14 18.46
CA GLY A 175 -12.26 1.92 19.71
C GLY A 175 -11.60 2.46 20.98
N GLN A 176 -10.36 2.94 20.92
CA GLN A 176 -9.69 3.57 22.06
C GLN A 176 -8.83 4.78 21.67
N ARG A 177 -8.61 5.67 22.65
CA ARG A 177 -7.69 6.81 22.53
C ARG A 177 -6.53 6.69 23.54
N PRO A 178 -5.28 6.92 23.14
CA PRO A 178 -4.84 7.17 21.76
C PRO A 178 -5.05 5.94 20.87
N ARG A 179 -5.21 6.13 19.55
CA ARG A 179 -5.39 5.04 18.59
C ARG A 179 -4.22 4.06 18.63
N ARG A 180 -4.46 2.82 18.19
CA ARG A 180 -3.44 1.76 18.13
C ARG A 180 -3.59 0.98 16.84
N TRP A 181 -2.44 0.73 16.20
CA TRP A 181 -2.36 0.21 14.84
C TRP A 181 -2.01 -1.28 14.79
N SER A 182 -1.77 -1.87 15.96
CA SER A 182 -1.38 -3.27 16.14
C SER A 182 -1.94 -3.80 17.45
N TRP A 183 -2.55 -4.98 17.40
CA TRP A 183 -3.21 -5.63 18.52
C TRP A 183 -2.84 -7.11 18.54
N ARG A 184 -2.62 -7.68 19.73
CA ARG A 184 -2.41 -9.11 19.93
C ARG A 184 -3.65 -9.73 20.55
N TYR A 185 -4.09 -10.83 20.00
CA TYR A 185 -5.12 -11.66 20.62
C TYR A 185 -4.47 -12.74 21.48
N ASP A 186 -5.03 -12.92 22.67
CA ASP A 186 -4.75 -14.03 23.58
C ASP A 186 -6.09 -14.68 23.97
N PRO A 187 -6.23 -16.02 23.92
CA PRO A 187 -7.50 -16.67 24.26
C PRO A 187 -8.00 -16.40 25.69
N THR A 188 -7.12 -16.06 26.62
CA THR A 188 -7.47 -15.80 28.02
C THR A 188 -7.72 -14.33 28.30
N ALA A 189 -6.91 -13.44 27.71
CA ALA A 189 -6.96 -12.01 27.96
C ALA A 189 -7.71 -11.20 26.89
N GLY A 190 -8.04 -11.81 25.75
CA GLY A 190 -8.62 -11.13 24.59
C GLY A 190 -7.62 -10.23 23.86
N TRP A 191 -8.11 -9.14 23.28
CA TRP A 191 -7.31 -8.20 22.50
C TRP A 191 -6.53 -7.24 23.40
N THR A 192 -5.21 -7.22 23.26
CA THR A 192 -4.33 -6.26 23.92
C THR A 192 -3.59 -5.43 22.89
N ALA A 193 -3.65 -4.10 23.01
CA ALA A 193 -2.95 -3.21 22.11
C ALA A 193 -1.43 -3.32 22.24
N ARG A 194 -0.72 -3.11 21.13
CA ARG A 194 0.74 -3.09 21.07
C ARG A 194 1.25 -1.66 20.96
N GLU A 195 2.44 -1.42 21.49
CA GLU A 195 3.10 -0.10 21.40
C GLU A 195 3.75 0.14 20.03
N ASP A 196 4.13 -0.93 19.33
CA ASP A 196 4.73 -0.89 18.01
C ASP A 196 3.73 -1.36 16.94
N PRO A 197 3.43 -0.54 15.91
CA PRO A 197 3.95 0.81 15.69
C PRO A 197 3.32 1.87 16.62
N PRO A 198 4.03 3.00 16.86
CA PRO A 198 3.61 4.00 17.84
C PRO A 198 2.27 4.65 17.46
N PRO A 199 1.51 5.18 18.43
CA PRO A 199 0.21 5.80 18.16
C PRO A 199 0.25 6.93 17.13
N GLY A 200 1.34 7.69 17.07
CA GLY A 200 1.54 8.79 16.12
C GLY A 200 2.00 8.35 14.72
N TRP A 201 2.18 7.05 14.47
CA TRP A 201 2.64 6.53 13.18
C TRP A 201 1.70 6.90 12.03
N SER A 202 2.22 7.65 11.05
CA SER A 202 1.40 8.24 9.98
C SER A 202 0.81 7.27 8.97
N ARG A 203 1.47 6.13 8.71
CA ARG A 203 0.89 5.12 7.81
C ARG A 203 -0.27 4.36 8.42
N GLY A 204 -0.41 4.36 9.75
CA GLY A 204 -1.53 3.71 10.43
C GLY A 204 -2.89 4.18 9.91
N PRO A 205 -3.22 5.48 10.01
CA PRO A 205 -4.46 6.01 9.46
C PRO A 205 -4.51 5.94 7.93
N ALA A 206 -3.39 6.13 7.22
CA ALA A 206 -3.36 6.04 5.77
C ALA A 206 -3.76 4.65 5.25
N TRP A 207 -3.25 3.57 5.86
CA TRP A 207 -3.62 2.20 5.51
C TRP A 207 -5.09 1.89 5.79
N LEU A 208 -5.60 2.34 6.93
CA LEU A 208 -7.01 2.11 7.27
C LEU A 208 -7.94 2.92 6.36
N LEU A 209 -7.56 4.15 5.99
CA LEU A 209 -8.31 4.97 5.04
C LEU A 209 -8.35 4.32 3.67
N LEU A 210 -7.22 3.78 3.19
CA LEU A 210 -7.18 3.04 1.93
C LEU A 210 -8.09 1.81 1.96
N ALA A 211 -8.08 1.03 3.06
CA ALA A 211 -8.97 -0.11 3.20
C ALA A 211 -10.46 0.28 3.22
N VAL A 212 -10.81 1.39 3.87
CA VAL A 212 -12.17 1.96 3.84
C VAL A 212 -12.54 2.38 2.41
N ALA A 213 -11.64 3.05 1.70
CA ALA A 213 -11.87 3.48 0.33
C ALA A 213 -12.07 2.29 -0.63
N GLU A 214 -11.29 1.22 -0.47
CA GLU A 214 -11.45 -0.03 -1.21
C GLU A 214 -12.79 -0.71 -0.89
N ALA A 215 -13.24 -0.72 0.37
CA ALA A 215 -14.55 -1.27 0.72
C ALA A 215 -15.71 -0.44 0.14
N VAL A 216 -15.61 0.89 0.14
CA VAL A 216 -16.60 1.76 -0.51
C VAL A 216 -16.67 1.43 -2.00
N HIS A 217 -15.51 1.37 -2.67
CA HIS A 217 -15.43 1.17 -4.11
C HIS A 217 -15.88 -0.23 -4.55
N HIS A 218 -15.41 -1.29 -3.88
CA HIS A 218 -15.64 -2.67 -4.31
C HIS A 218 -16.88 -3.32 -3.70
N LEU A 219 -17.31 -2.89 -2.51
CA LEU A 219 -18.40 -3.52 -1.76
C LEU A 219 -19.58 -2.57 -1.50
N GLY A 220 -19.44 -1.27 -1.78
CA GLY A 220 -20.44 -0.26 -1.41
C GLY A 220 -20.55 -0.06 0.10
N VAL A 221 -19.55 -0.47 0.88
CA VAL A 221 -19.59 -0.43 2.35
C VAL A 221 -18.88 0.82 2.84
N ALA A 222 -19.65 1.75 3.42
CA ALA A 222 -19.14 2.97 4.02
C ALA A 222 -18.33 2.70 5.31
N GLY A 223 -17.41 3.60 5.61
CA GLY A 223 -16.63 3.63 6.84
C GLY A 223 -16.28 5.06 7.27
N PRO A 224 -15.65 5.25 8.44
CA PRO A 224 -15.37 6.56 9.03
C PRO A 224 -14.15 7.23 8.36
N ALA A 225 -14.25 7.53 7.06
CA ALA A 225 -13.14 8.09 6.28
C ALA A 225 -12.64 9.44 6.84
N ASP A 226 -13.55 10.33 7.22
CA ASP A 226 -13.20 11.66 7.75
C ASP A 226 -12.39 11.59 9.05
N GLU A 227 -12.60 10.55 9.87
CA GLU A 227 -11.83 10.35 11.09
C GLU A 227 -10.38 9.93 10.85
N LEU A 228 -10.05 9.45 9.64
CA LEU A 228 -8.76 8.90 9.27
C LEU A 228 -7.91 9.88 8.44
N LEU A 229 -8.48 11.01 8.04
CA LEU A 229 -7.78 12.00 7.25
C LEU A 229 -6.67 12.67 8.09
N PRO A 230 -5.43 12.77 7.56
CA PRO A 230 -4.40 13.57 8.20
C PRO A 230 -4.71 15.07 8.05
N ASP A 231 -4.26 15.85 9.02
CA ASP A 231 -4.37 17.32 8.96
C ASP A 231 -3.38 17.93 7.95
N ASP A 232 -2.19 17.34 7.83
CA ASP A 232 -1.13 17.76 6.92
C ASP A 232 -1.21 17.03 5.56
N LEU A 233 -0.88 17.73 4.47
CA LEU A 233 -0.77 17.12 3.13
C LEU A 233 0.31 16.03 3.08
N VAL A 234 1.42 16.23 3.81
CA VAL A 234 2.50 15.24 3.98
C VAL A 234 2.80 15.12 5.46
N PRO A 235 2.30 14.09 6.17
CA PRO A 235 2.43 14.02 7.63
C PRO A 235 3.87 13.73 8.07
N LEU A 236 4.18 14.08 9.33
CA LEU A 236 5.35 13.55 10.04
C LEU A 236 5.24 12.02 10.15
N ALA A 237 6.36 11.30 10.09
CA ALA A 237 6.38 9.84 10.22
C ALA A 237 5.83 9.35 11.57
N ASP A 238 6.03 10.17 12.62
CA ASP A 238 5.43 10.00 13.94
C ASP A 238 5.02 11.38 14.47
N ALA A 239 3.72 11.60 14.67
CA ALA A 239 3.18 12.85 15.21
C ALA A 239 3.68 13.19 16.63
N ALA A 240 4.18 12.20 17.38
CA ALA A 240 4.82 12.43 18.68
C ALA A 240 6.26 12.98 18.56
N ARG A 241 6.80 13.10 17.34
CA ARG A 241 8.15 13.58 17.03
C ARG A 241 8.06 14.82 16.12
N PRO A 242 7.79 16.03 16.67
CA PRO A 242 7.59 17.24 15.85
C PRO A 242 8.83 17.61 15.00
N ASP A 243 10.03 17.28 15.47
CA ASP A 243 11.29 17.47 14.74
C ASP A 243 11.69 16.25 13.88
N GLY A 244 10.79 15.27 13.75
CA GLY A 244 11.01 14.02 13.02
C GLY A 244 10.92 14.18 11.51
N PRO A 245 11.29 13.14 10.74
CA PRO A 245 11.14 13.16 9.30
C PRO A 245 9.65 13.13 8.90
N ARG A 246 9.36 13.60 7.68
CA ARG A 246 8.08 13.36 7.01
C ARG A 246 7.98 11.90 6.55
N ASP A 247 6.77 11.50 6.14
CA ASP A 247 6.56 10.24 5.43
C ASP A 247 5.69 10.46 4.18
N THR A 248 6.37 10.64 3.04
CA THR A 248 5.73 10.79 1.72
C THR A 248 4.94 9.55 1.30
N SER A 249 5.27 8.37 1.82
CA SER A 249 4.52 7.15 1.50
C SER A 249 3.13 7.16 2.12
N ALA A 250 2.98 7.69 3.35
CA ALA A 250 1.67 7.87 4.00
C ALA A 250 0.79 8.85 3.19
N ALA A 251 1.39 9.93 2.67
CA ALA A 251 0.70 10.89 1.82
C ALA A 251 0.25 10.26 0.49
N ALA A 252 1.12 9.49 -0.18
CA ALA A 252 0.79 8.82 -1.44
C ALA A 252 -0.35 7.79 -1.29
N ILE A 253 -0.33 7.01 -0.21
CA ILE A 253 -1.41 6.08 0.17
C ILE A 253 -2.72 6.86 0.38
N THR A 254 -2.66 7.96 1.14
CA THR A 254 -3.82 8.83 1.40
C THR A 254 -4.39 9.41 0.11
N ALA A 255 -3.55 9.89 -0.81
CA ALA A 255 -3.98 10.42 -2.10
C ALA A 255 -4.72 9.37 -2.95
N THR A 256 -4.24 8.12 -2.95
CA THR A 256 -4.92 7.02 -3.64
C THR A 256 -6.30 6.77 -3.03
N ALA A 257 -6.39 6.70 -1.70
CA ALA A 257 -7.66 6.51 -1.00
C ALA A 257 -8.65 7.66 -1.26
N LEU A 258 -8.18 8.91 -1.28
CA LEU A 258 -8.99 10.08 -1.59
C LEU A 258 -9.57 10.02 -3.01
N LEU A 259 -8.81 9.55 -4.00
CA LEU A 259 -9.31 9.38 -5.37
C LEU A 259 -10.41 8.32 -5.44
N LEU A 260 -10.24 7.18 -4.76
CA LEU A 260 -11.25 6.12 -4.67
C LEU A 260 -12.54 6.60 -3.97
N LEU A 261 -12.42 7.50 -2.99
CA LEU A 261 -13.55 8.13 -2.30
C LEU A 261 -14.18 9.30 -3.08
N GLY A 262 -13.70 9.61 -4.29
CA GLY A 262 -14.18 10.74 -5.09
C GLY A 262 -13.75 12.13 -4.57
N GLN A 263 -12.85 12.20 -3.58
CA GLN A 263 -12.31 13.45 -3.01
C GLN A 263 -11.16 14.01 -3.87
N ARG A 264 -11.42 14.23 -5.16
CA ARG A 264 -10.41 14.61 -6.17
C ARG A 264 -9.62 15.85 -5.79
N GLU A 265 -10.27 16.91 -5.31
CA GLU A 265 -9.61 18.18 -4.99
C GLU A 265 -8.54 18.01 -3.89
N ARG A 266 -8.87 17.27 -2.82
CA ARG A 266 -7.92 16.95 -1.75
C ARG A 266 -6.79 16.06 -2.24
N ALA A 267 -7.09 15.05 -3.06
CA ALA A 267 -6.06 14.20 -3.66
C ALA A 267 -5.08 15.01 -4.52
N VAL A 268 -5.59 15.93 -5.34
CA VAL A 268 -4.78 16.82 -6.18
C VAL A 268 -3.85 17.69 -5.33
N ALA A 269 -4.32 18.24 -4.21
CA ALA A 269 -3.49 19.03 -3.31
C ALA A 269 -2.34 18.22 -2.70
N VAL A 270 -2.60 16.98 -2.26
CA VAL A 270 -1.55 16.08 -1.73
C VAL A 270 -0.55 15.71 -2.82
N LEU A 271 -1.03 15.32 -4.01
CA LEU A 271 -0.18 14.91 -5.13
C LEU A 271 0.67 16.07 -5.67
N GLU A 272 0.12 17.29 -5.70
CA GLU A 272 0.86 18.48 -6.09
C GLU A 272 1.98 18.79 -5.09
N GLU A 273 1.73 18.66 -3.78
CA GLU A 273 2.77 18.82 -2.76
C GLU A 273 3.88 17.78 -2.90
N LEU A 274 3.52 16.50 -3.11
CA LEU A 274 4.49 15.44 -3.36
C LEU A 274 5.32 15.72 -4.61
N ALA A 275 4.66 16.09 -5.72
CA ALA A 275 5.34 16.36 -6.99
C ALA A 275 6.25 17.61 -6.92
N ARG A 276 5.86 18.63 -6.16
CA ARG A 276 6.58 19.91 -6.06
C ARG A 276 7.77 19.85 -5.10
N SER A 277 7.61 19.15 -3.97
CA SER A 277 8.56 19.23 -2.85
C SER A 277 9.39 17.97 -2.63
N HIS A 278 8.92 16.81 -3.10
CA HIS A 278 9.51 15.52 -2.74
C HIS A 278 9.85 14.60 -3.92
N LEU A 279 9.28 14.86 -5.10
CA LEU A 279 9.62 14.15 -6.33
C LEU A 279 10.81 14.83 -7.01
N THR A 280 11.90 14.10 -7.21
CA THR A 280 13.05 14.60 -7.95
C THR A 280 12.79 14.61 -9.46
N ASP A 281 13.59 15.38 -10.20
CA ASP A 281 13.50 15.42 -11.67
C ASP A 281 13.71 14.03 -12.31
N ASP A 282 14.53 13.18 -11.68
CA ASP A 282 14.79 11.79 -12.09
C ASP A 282 13.78 10.77 -11.55
N GLY A 283 12.71 11.22 -10.90
CA GLY A 283 11.52 10.42 -10.60
C GLY A 283 11.52 9.67 -9.27
N ARG A 284 12.43 10.01 -8.35
CA ARG A 284 12.48 9.42 -7.01
C ARG A 284 11.56 10.18 -6.07
N LEU A 285 10.68 9.47 -5.37
CA LEU A 285 9.90 10.07 -4.28
C LEU A 285 10.71 9.98 -2.98
N LEU A 286 11.30 11.09 -2.55
CA LEU A 286 12.12 11.15 -1.34
C LEU A 286 11.28 11.37 -0.08
N ASP A 287 11.97 11.48 1.07
CA ASP A 287 11.39 11.73 2.40
C ASP A 287 10.32 10.72 2.84
N GLY A 288 10.41 9.48 2.35
CA GLY A 288 9.71 8.34 2.93
C GLY A 288 10.45 7.85 4.18
N CYS A 289 9.71 7.43 5.20
CA CYS A 289 10.30 6.93 6.45
C CYS A 289 9.90 5.46 6.70
N TYR A 290 10.78 4.49 6.43
CA TYR A 290 10.42 3.07 6.59
C TYR A 290 10.19 2.72 8.07
N ASP A 291 11.21 2.84 8.91
CA ASP A 291 11.09 2.51 10.34
C ASP A 291 11.91 3.50 11.18
N LEU A 292 11.19 4.44 11.79
CA LEU A 292 11.77 5.47 12.64
C LEU A 292 12.35 4.88 13.94
N THR A 293 11.72 3.85 14.49
CA THR A 293 12.12 3.24 15.77
C THR A 293 13.45 2.52 15.66
N SER A 294 13.67 1.81 14.55
CA SER A 294 14.97 1.16 14.26
C SER A 294 15.97 2.05 13.51
N ALA A 295 15.60 3.30 13.20
CA ALA A 295 16.36 4.22 12.36
C ALA A 295 16.69 3.65 10.96
N THR A 296 15.84 2.78 10.43
CA THR A 296 16.00 2.17 9.11
C THR A 296 15.29 3.01 8.05
N ALA A 297 16.04 3.51 7.07
CA ALA A 297 15.52 4.21 5.89
C ALA A 297 14.52 5.33 6.22
N VAL A 298 14.92 6.27 7.08
CA VAL A 298 14.05 7.30 7.68
C VAL A 298 13.75 8.51 6.80
N ARG A 299 14.45 8.65 5.67
CA ARG A 299 14.29 9.71 4.64
C ARG A 299 14.71 9.21 3.27
N HIS A 300 14.10 8.12 2.82
CA HIS A 300 14.53 7.35 1.65
C HIS A 300 13.43 7.31 0.59
N GLU A 301 13.81 6.89 -0.62
CA GLU A 301 12.86 6.41 -1.61
C GLU A 301 12.32 5.05 -1.15
N LEU A 302 11.00 4.86 -1.17
CA LEU A 302 10.34 3.66 -0.68
C LEU A 302 9.48 3.07 -1.79
N ILE A 303 9.63 1.77 -2.08
CA ILE A 303 8.96 1.17 -3.24
C ILE A 303 7.43 1.24 -3.17
N TRP A 304 6.85 1.19 -1.97
CA TRP A 304 5.41 1.37 -1.78
C TRP A 304 4.99 2.83 -1.96
N GLY A 305 5.83 3.79 -1.56
CA GLY A 305 5.61 5.21 -1.82
C GLY A 305 5.54 5.50 -3.32
N ASP A 306 6.51 4.99 -4.08
CA ASP A 306 6.53 5.12 -5.54
C ASP A 306 5.30 4.47 -6.17
N PHE A 307 4.92 3.27 -5.71
CA PHE A 307 3.74 2.58 -6.21
C PHE A 307 2.46 3.39 -6.00
N PHE A 308 2.19 3.87 -4.78
CA PHE A 308 0.96 4.62 -4.51
C PHE A 308 0.96 6.01 -5.16
N LEU A 309 2.13 6.64 -5.32
CA LEU A 309 2.24 7.88 -6.09
C LEU A 309 1.91 7.62 -7.57
N ALA A 310 2.53 6.62 -8.19
CA ALA A 310 2.27 6.25 -9.57
C ALA A 310 0.81 5.83 -9.79
N CYS A 311 0.24 5.05 -8.86
CA CYS A 311 -1.15 4.62 -8.91
C CYS A 311 -2.11 5.81 -8.86
N ALA A 312 -1.94 6.71 -7.90
CA ALA A 312 -2.77 7.91 -7.77
C ALA A 312 -2.66 8.84 -8.99
N LEU A 313 -1.44 9.04 -9.52
CA LEU A 313 -1.23 9.81 -10.74
C LEU A 313 -1.85 9.13 -11.97
N ALA A 314 -1.76 7.81 -12.08
CA ALA A 314 -2.37 7.04 -13.17
C ALA A 314 -3.90 7.12 -13.14
N LEU A 315 -4.51 7.04 -11.95
CA LEU A 315 -5.96 7.27 -11.76
C LEU A 315 -6.33 8.72 -12.13
N LEU A 316 -5.55 9.69 -11.64
CA LEU A 316 -5.83 11.12 -11.86
C LEU A 316 -5.81 11.50 -13.34
N THR A 317 -4.83 10.97 -14.08
CA THR A 317 -4.59 11.21 -15.52
C THR A 317 -5.44 10.34 -16.43
N GLY A 318 -6.14 9.33 -15.90
CA GLY A 318 -6.95 8.39 -16.69
C GLY A 318 -6.13 7.35 -17.45
N LEU A 319 -4.86 7.11 -17.06
CA LEU A 319 -4.08 5.99 -17.58
C LEU A 319 -4.70 4.65 -17.15
N VAL A 320 -5.25 4.60 -15.95
CA VAL A 320 -5.99 3.45 -15.42
C VAL A 320 -7.28 3.94 -14.77
N ASP A 321 -8.31 3.10 -14.84
CA ASP A 321 -9.51 3.28 -14.06
C ASP A 321 -9.31 2.76 -12.62
N ALA A 322 -10.19 3.18 -11.71
CA ALA A 322 -10.29 2.56 -10.39
C ALA A 322 -10.75 1.10 -10.57
N ALA A 323 -9.77 0.19 -10.56
CA ALA A 323 -9.97 -1.26 -10.69
C ALA A 323 -10.80 -1.83 -9.54
#